data_AF-A0A2X3CPU7-F1
#
_entry.id   AF-A0A2X3CPU7-F1
#
_cell.length_a   1.000
_cell.length_b   1.000
_cell.length_c   1.000
_cell.angle_alpha   90.00
_cell.angle_beta   90.00
_cell.angle_gamma   90.00
#
_symmetry.space_group_name_H-M   'P 1'
#
loop_
_entity.id
_entity.type
_entity.pdbx_description
1 polymer ?
#
loop_
_entity_poly.entity_id
_entity_poly.type
_entity_poly.pdbx_seq_one_letter_code
_entity_poly.pdbx_strand_id
1 'polypeptide(L)'
;MSAGITLLLGVLLLLAAWRPPEMIIWLNLLAFGGLEAVFLWPLVLGLYWERANAAGALSAMIVGGVLYAVLATLKVQFLGFHPIVPALLLSLLAFVAGNRFGRPAPQSPILTTDK
;
A
#
# COMPACT_ATOMS: atom_id res chain seq x y z
N MET A 1 -24.02 1.10 -18.27
CA MET A 1 -23.34 0.00 -17.53
C MET A 1 -22.84 0.44 -16.16
N SER A 2 -22.20 1.61 -16.02
CA SER A 2 -21.66 2.11 -14.74
C SER A 2 -22.73 2.35 -13.67
N ALA A 3 -23.88 2.96 -14.05
CA ALA A 3 -24.97 3.24 -13.12
C ALA A 3 -25.54 1.98 -12.45
N GLY A 4 -25.67 0.88 -13.19
CA GLY A 4 -26.19 -0.39 -12.65
C GLY A 4 -25.26 -1.02 -11.60
N ILE A 5 -23.95 -0.96 -11.83
CA ILE A 5 -22.94 -1.45 -10.88
C ILE A 5 -22.93 -0.59 -9.62
N THR A 6 -22.98 0.74 -9.76
CA THR A 6 -23.04 1.66 -8.62
C THR A 6 -24.30 1.44 -7.78
N LEU A 7 -25.46 1.28 -8.42
CA LEU A 7 -26.73 1.02 -7.73
C LEU A 7 -26.70 -0.33 -6.99
N LEU A 8 -26.14 -1.36 -7.63
CA LEU A 8 -26.01 -2.70 -7.05
C LEU A 8 -25.07 -2.70 -5.83
N LEU A 9 -23.90 -2.07 -5.92
CA LEU A 9 -22.99 -1.86 -4.80
C LEU A 9 -23.64 -1.05 -3.68
N GLY A 10 -24.40 0.00 -4.02
CA GLY A 10 -25.12 0.82 -3.06
C GLY A 10 -26.16 0.03 -2.26
N VAL A 11 -26.96 -0.81 -2.93
CA VAL A 11 -27.93 -1.69 -2.25
C VAL A 11 -27.24 -2.71 -1.36
N LEU A 12 -26.15 -3.34 -1.82
CA LEU A 12 -25.34 -4.26 -1.02
C LEU A 12 -24.77 -3.59 0.25
N LEU A 13 -24.26 -2.36 0.12
CA LEU A 13 -23.77 -1.57 1.24
C LEU A 13 -24.87 -1.23 2.23
N LEU A 14 -26.07 -0.84 1.77
CA LEU A 14 -27.22 -0.57 2.63
C LEU A 14 -27.68 -1.81 3.41
N LEU A 15 -27.69 -2.98 2.75
CA LEU A 15 -27.99 -4.25 3.41
C LEU A 15 -26.93 -4.60 4.48
N ALA A 16 -25.65 -4.40 4.17
CA ALA A 16 -24.55 -4.62 5.12
C ALA A 16 -24.58 -3.62 6.30
N ALA A 17 -25.02 -2.39 6.07
CA ALA A 17 -25.13 -1.35 7.10
C ALA A 17 -26.29 -1.59 8.09
N TRP A 18 -27.32 -2.37 7.71
CA TRP A 18 -28.47 -2.66 8.57
C TRP A 18 -28.09 -3.46 9.83
N ARG A 19 -27.04 -4.28 9.73
CA ARG A 19 -26.37 -4.91 10.88
C ARG A 19 -24.88 -4.66 10.74
N PRO A 20 -24.39 -3.49 11.16
CA PRO A 20 -23.00 -3.12 10.93
C PRO A 20 -22.11 -4.16 11.64
N PRO A 21 -21.26 -4.90 10.91
CA PRO A 21 -20.30 -5.76 11.57
C PRO A 21 -19.37 -4.91 12.42
N GLU A 22 -19.16 -5.34 13.65
CA GLU A 22 -18.27 -4.70 14.64
C GLU A 22 -16.82 -4.58 14.10
N MET A 23 -16.52 -5.35 13.05
CA MET A 23 -15.25 -5.36 12.31
C MET A 23 -15.08 -4.25 11.26
N ILE A 24 -16.07 -3.40 10.97
CA ILE A 24 -15.93 -2.34 9.95
C ILE A 24 -14.73 -1.42 10.24
N ILE A 25 -14.52 -1.03 11.50
CA ILE A 25 -13.41 -0.16 11.90
C ILE A 25 -12.06 -0.86 11.63
N TRP A 26 -11.98 -2.15 11.95
CA TRP A 26 -10.78 -2.96 11.73
C TRP A 26 -10.50 -3.18 10.24
N LEU A 27 -11.53 -3.41 9.44
CA LEU A 27 -11.42 -3.51 7.98
C LEU A 27 -10.92 -2.21 7.37
N ASN A 28 -11.42 -1.08 7.86
CA ASN A 28 -11.02 0.23 7.37
C ASN A 28 -9.56 0.55 7.73
N LEU A 29 -9.16 0.26 8.97
CA LEU A 29 -7.77 0.35 9.41
C LEU A 29 -6.86 -0.55 8.57
N LEU A 30 -7.29 -1.78 8.28
CA LEU A 30 -6.55 -2.70 7.42
C LEU A 30 -6.42 -2.17 5.98
N ALA A 31 -7.49 -1.61 5.43
CA ALA A 31 -7.49 -1.08 4.07
C ALA A 31 -6.56 0.14 3.95
N PHE A 32 -6.68 1.12 4.84
CA PHE A 32 -5.83 2.32 4.82
C PHE A 32 -4.38 1.99 5.18
N GLY A 33 -4.15 1.24 6.26
CA GLY A 33 -2.81 0.87 6.68
C GLY A 33 -2.09 -0.03 5.69
N GLY A 34 -2.82 -0.95 5.04
CA GLY A 34 -2.27 -1.82 4.00
C GLY A 34 -1.91 -1.05 2.74
N LEU A 35 -2.75 -0.09 2.34
CA LEU A 35 -2.49 0.77 1.20
C LEU A 35 -1.22 1.62 1.43
N GLU A 36 -1.08 2.23 2.60
CA GLU A 36 0.14 2.97 2.97
C GLU A 36 1.37 2.05 2.99
N ALA A 37 1.29 0.87 3.61
CA ALA A 37 2.40 -0.07 3.70
C ALA A 37 2.91 -0.56 2.34
N VAL A 38 2.00 -0.68 1.36
CA VAL A 38 2.30 -1.15 0.00
C VAL A 38 2.79 -0.02 -0.91
N PHE A 39 2.13 1.14 -0.90
CA PHE A 39 2.34 2.17 -1.93
C PHE A 39 3.23 3.33 -1.51
N LEU A 40 3.40 3.60 -0.22
CA LEU A 40 4.10 4.81 0.24
C LEU A 40 5.54 4.88 -0.27
N TRP A 41 6.35 3.83 -0.06
CA TRP A 41 7.76 3.85 -0.47
C TRP A 41 7.98 3.75 -1.98
N PRO A 42 7.29 2.88 -2.73
CA PRO A 42 7.37 2.90 -4.19
C PRO A 42 7.04 4.26 -4.80
N LEU A 43 6.04 4.97 -4.25
CA LEU A 43 5.61 6.26 -4.77
C LEU A 43 6.59 7.38 -4.37
N VAL A 44 6.97 7.46 -3.09
CA VAL A 44 7.94 8.46 -2.60
C VAL A 44 9.30 8.26 -3.27
N LEU A 45 9.85 7.05 -3.24
CA LEU A 45 11.18 6.80 -3.79
C LEU A 45 11.16 6.76 -5.32
N GLY A 46 10.06 6.32 -5.95
CA GLY A 46 9.91 6.38 -7.39
C GLY A 46 9.87 7.81 -7.95
N LEU A 47 9.29 8.77 -7.20
CA LEU A 47 9.23 10.17 -7.62
C LEU A 47 10.49 10.96 -7.24
N TYR A 48 11.05 10.72 -6.05
CA TYR A 48 12.15 11.53 -5.52
C TYR A 48 13.54 10.90 -5.63
N TRP A 49 13.65 9.60 -5.95
CA TRP A 49 14.93 8.90 -6.04
C TRP A 49 15.21 8.43 -7.47
N GLU A 50 16.16 9.08 -8.14
CA GLU A 50 16.56 8.77 -9.53
C GLU A 50 17.03 7.32 -9.75
N ARG A 51 17.51 6.65 -8.69
CA ARG A 51 18.01 5.27 -8.72
C ARG A 51 16.95 4.25 -8.29
N ALA A 52 15.71 4.66 -8.08
CA ALA A 52 14.62 3.75 -7.80
C ALA A 52 14.39 2.80 -8.97
N ASN A 53 14.01 1.56 -8.66
CA ASN A 53 13.72 0.56 -9.67
C ASN A 53 12.50 -0.29 -9.34
N ALA A 54 12.01 -0.97 -10.38
CA ALA A 54 10.83 -1.84 -10.28
C ALA A 54 11.02 -3.00 -9.31
N ALA A 55 12.24 -3.54 -9.17
CA ALA A 55 12.52 -4.64 -8.24
C ALA A 55 12.41 -4.19 -6.78
N GLY A 56 12.97 -3.03 -6.44
CA GLY A 56 12.83 -2.37 -5.13
C GLY A 56 11.38 -2.05 -4.83
N ALA A 57 10.66 -1.43 -5.79
CA ALA A 57 9.24 -1.14 -5.65
C ALA A 57 8.40 -2.40 -5.36
N LEU A 58 8.56 -3.46 -6.16
CA LEU A 58 7.82 -4.70 -5.98
C LEU A 58 8.16 -5.40 -4.65
N SER A 59 9.44 -5.43 -4.27
CA SER A 59 9.86 -6.01 -2.99
C SER A 59 9.25 -5.28 -1.80
N ALA A 60 9.17 -3.94 -1.85
CA ALA A 60 8.53 -3.13 -0.82
C ALA A 60 7.03 -3.38 -0.74
N MET A 61 6.35 -3.46 -1.89
CA MET A 61 4.91 -3.74 -1.98
C MET A 61 4.57 -5.10 -1.35
N ILE A 62 5.32 -6.14 -1.71
CA ILE A 62 5.07 -7.50 -1.21
C ILE A 62 5.39 -7.56 0.29
N VAL A 63 6.57 -7.11 0.71
CA VAL A 63 6.97 -7.19 2.11
C VAL A 63 6.06 -6.33 2.99
N GLY A 64 5.76 -5.09 2.59
CA GLY A 64 4.89 -4.19 3.35
C GLY A 64 3.47 -4.72 3.49
N GLY A 65 2.87 -5.18 2.38
CA GLY A 65 1.51 -5.71 2.40
C GLY A 65 1.38 -7.00 3.23
N VAL A 66 2.28 -7.97 3.00
CA VAL A 66 2.25 -9.26 3.72
C VAL A 66 2.51 -9.04 5.21
N LEU A 67 3.54 -8.27 5.55
CA LEU A 67 3.90 -8.05 6.94
C LEU A 67 2.83 -7.28 7.69
N TYR A 68 2.25 -6.25 7.06
CA TYR A 68 1.13 -5.52 7.65
C TYR A 68 -0.09 -6.42 7.87
N ALA A 69 -0.47 -7.23 6.87
CA ALA A 69 -1.58 -8.16 7.00
C ALA A 69 -1.36 -9.17 8.14
N VAL A 70 -0.15 -9.72 8.25
CA VAL A 70 0.21 -10.67 9.32
C VAL A 70 0.18 -10.01 10.70
N LEU A 71 0.79 -8.83 10.87
CA LEU A 71 0.79 -8.15 12.17
C LEU A 71 -0.61 -7.65 12.56
N ALA A 72 -1.42 -7.18 11.61
CA ALA A 72 -2.78 -6.71 11.86
C ALA A 72 -3.73 -7.87 12.21
N THR A 73 -3.61 -9.03 11.53
CA THR A 73 -4.43 -10.22 11.83
C THR A 73 -4.06 -10.86 13.17
N LEU A 74 -2.78 -10.92 13.50
CA LEU A 74 -2.30 -11.48 14.77
C LEU A 74 -2.41 -10.48 15.94
N LYS A 75 -2.86 -9.23 15.69
CA LYS A 75 -2.89 -8.12 16.66
C LYS A 75 -1.56 -7.94 17.40
N VAL A 76 -0.44 -8.23 16.74
CA VAL A 76 0.90 -8.13 17.33
C VAL A 76 1.30 -6.67 17.35
N GLN A 77 1.34 -6.09 18.55
CA GLN A 77 1.80 -4.73 18.77
C GLN A 77 3.30 -4.77 19.10
N PHE A 78 4.12 -4.39 18.13
CA PHE A 78 5.56 -4.32 18.33
C PHE A 78 5.88 -3.06 19.15
N LEU A 79 6.43 -3.22 20.37
CA LEU A 79 6.78 -2.11 21.27
C LEU A 79 5.61 -1.15 21.63
N GLY A 80 4.35 -1.60 21.50
CA GLY A 80 3.17 -0.74 21.70
C GLY A 80 2.83 0.16 20.50
N PHE A 81 3.56 0.04 19.38
CA PHE A 81 3.22 0.72 18.14
C PHE A 81 2.16 -0.02 17.34
N HIS A 82 1.40 0.75 16.56
CA HIS A 82 0.45 0.19 15.60
C HIS A 82 1.19 -0.66 14.55
N PRO A 83 0.66 -1.82 14.12
CA PRO A 83 1.24 -2.70 13.09
C PRO A 83 1.77 -2.04 11.82
N ILE A 84 1.21 -0.87 11.47
CA ILE A 84 1.64 -0.05 10.31
C ILE A 84 3.10 0.36 10.41
N VAL A 85 3.55 0.80 11.59
CA VAL A 85 4.89 1.39 11.78
C VAL A 85 6.01 0.37 11.50
N PRO A 86 6.04 -0.82 12.13
CA PRO A 86 7.05 -1.83 11.82
C PRO A 86 6.92 -2.36 10.39
N ALA A 87 5.70 -2.43 9.84
CA ALA A 87 5.49 -2.85 8.45
C ALA A 87 6.11 -1.87 7.45
N LEU A 88 5.92 -0.56 7.66
CA LEU A 88 6.53 0.49 6.85
C LEU A 88 8.05 0.51 6.97
N LEU A 89 8.59 0.30 8.17
CA LEU A 89 10.05 0.25 8.35
C LEU A 89 10.66 -0.93 7.60
N LEU A 90 10.06 -2.12 7.72
CA LEU A 90 10.54 -3.31 7.03
C LEU A 90 10.31 -3.26 5.52
N SER A 91 9.24 -2.62 5.04
CA SER A 91 9.04 -2.42 3.60
C SER A 91 10.03 -1.42 3.00
N LEU A 92 10.48 -0.43 3.76
CA LEU A 92 11.60 0.45 3.35
C LEU A 92 12.90 -0.33 3.23
N LEU A 93 13.23 -1.18 4.23
CA LEU A 93 14.43 -2.02 4.15
C LEU A 93 14.37 -2.99 2.97
N ALA A 94 13.19 -3.57 2.71
CA ALA A 94 12.96 -4.40 1.54
C ALA A 94 13.16 -3.61 0.25
N PHE A 95 12.62 -2.38 0.16
CA PHE A 95 12.84 -1.50 -0.98
C PHE A 95 14.34 -1.30 -1.23
N VAL A 96 15.08 -0.89 -0.20
CA VAL A 96 16.52 -0.60 -0.32
C VAL A 96 17.29 -1.86 -0.72
N ALA A 97 16.94 -3.02 -0.16
CA ALA A 97 17.54 -4.30 -0.51
C ALA A 97 17.24 -4.69 -1.96
N GLY A 98 15.96 -4.68 -2.37
CA GLY A 98 15.52 -4.98 -3.74
C GLY A 98 16.06 -4.00 -4.77
N ASN A 99 16.22 -2.73 -4.37
CA ASN A 99 16.78 -1.69 -5.22
C ASN A 99 18.25 -1.96 -5.58
N ARG A 100 18.99 -2.75 -4.80
CA ARG A 100 20.36 -3.16 -5.17
C ARG A 100 20.42 -4.21 -6.29
N PHE A 101 19.36 -5.02 -6.44
CA PHE A 101 19.31 -6.09 -7.44
C PHE A 101 18.71 -5.64 -8.77
N GLY A 102 17.94 -4.55 -8.78
CA GLY A 102 17.32 -4.00 -9.99
C GLY A 102 18.21 -3.01 -10.75
N ARG A 103 17.96 -2.89 -12.06
CA ARG A 103 18.50 -1.79 -12.87
C ARG A 103 17.69 -0.52 -12.62
N PRO A 104 18.30 0.68 -12.56
CA PRO A 104 17.58 1.95 -12.39
C PRO A 104 16.45 2.07 -13.41
N ALA A 105 15.29 2.59 -12.97
CA ALA A 105 14.21 2.86 -13.90
C ALA A 105 14.66 3.93 -14.93
N PRO A 106 14.32 3.79 -16.22
CA PRO A 106 14.54 4.85 -17.20
C PRO A 106 13.85 6.13 -16.74
N GLN A 107 14.58 7.24 -16.68
CA GLN A 107 13.99 8.54 -16.37
C GLN A 107 12.89 8.86 -17.38
N SER A 108 11.73 9.28 -16.89
CA SER A 108 10.63 9.76 -17.72
C SER A 108 11.19 10.83 -18.67
N PRO A 109 10.95 10.75 -19.99
CA PRO A 109 11.31 11.81 -20.90
C PRO A 109 10.65 13.08 -20.39
N ILE A 110 11.46 14.06 -19.98
CA ILE A 110 10.96 15.37 -19.60
C ILE A 110 10.19 15.86 -20.82
N LEU A 111 8.87 16.00 -20.71
CA LEU A 111 8.04 16.60 -21.75
C LEU A 111 8.51 18.05 -21.88
N THR A 112 9.51 18.28 -22.74
CA THR A 112 9.85 19.61 -23.21
C THR A 112 8.61 20.08 -23.97
N THR A 113 7.75 20.83 -23.29
CA THR A 113 6.73 21.63 -23.95
C THR A 113 7.49 22.78 -24.61
N ASP A 114 8.10 22.48 -25.75
CA ASP A 114 8.66 23.47 -26.65
C ASP A 114 7.44 24.18 -27.28
N LYS A 115 7.19 25.41 -26.84
CA LYS A 115 6.21 26.32 -27.43
C LYS A 115 6.97 27.54 -27.94
#